data_AF-A0A8W8M8A6-F1
#
_entry.id   AF-A0A8W8M8A6-F1
#
_cell.length_a   1.000
_cell.length_b   1.000
_cell.length_c   1.000
_cell.angle_alpha   90.00
_cell.angle_beta   90.00
_cell.angle_gamma   90.00
#
_symmetry.space_group_name_H-M   'P 1'
#
loop_
_entity.id
_entity.type
_entity.pdbx_description
1 polymer ?
#
loop_
_entity_poly.entity_id
_entity_poly.type
_entity_poly.pdbx_seq_one_letter_code
_entity_poly.pdbx_strand_id
1 'polypeptide(L)'
;TDACQISAGNSNAWSPELLLSKTREHQLVAQNVNLLSIYDKSDLYAIGSMFYNILLPTEVDQKFQELKERNPTYTTQDIPELPVQLSRGIKVLLRNLVCSSPSDRLDEQTAKLFVGVLLFSPKNKSFSTIEEVGVYRHSKMLSLLGKDVRILRTPNATFEEIQRVVEPELEADFLTNVMDPSFFHMYNRLCALKCLE
;
A
#
# COMPACT_ATOMS: atom_id res chain seq x y z
N THR A 1 -18.04 7.32 -35.18
CA THR A 1 -16.72 7.53 -34.54
C THR A 1 -16.92 7.28 -33.06
N ASP A 2 -16.58 6.07 -32.61
CA ASP A 2 -16.75 5.68 -31.22
C ASP A 2 -15.69 6.41 -30.39
N ALA A 3 -16.11 7.50 -29.76
CA ALA A 3 -15.27 8.22 -28.82
C ALA A 3 -15.21 7.40 -27.52
N CYS A 4 -14.14 6.63 -27.33
CA CYS A 4 -13.84 6.07 -26.01
C CYS A 4 -13.55 7.23 -25.04
N GLN A 5 -14.51 7.51 -24.15
CA GLN A 5 -14.34 8.44 -23.04
C GLN A 5 -13.97 7.66 -21.79
N ILE A 6 -12.75 7.86 -21.29
CA ILE A 6 -12.38 7.47 -19.93
C ILE A 6 -12.88 8.58 -19.02
N SER A 7 -13.73 8.23 -18.05
CA SER A 7 -14.22 9.16 -17.02
C SER A 7 -13.94 8.56 -15.66
N ALA A 8 -13.44 9.39 -14.74
CA ALA A 8 -13.27 9.04 -13.35
C ALA A 8 -14.08 10.01 -12.50
N GLY A 9 -14.90 9.48 -11.58
CA GLY A 9 -15.73 10.28 -10.67
C GLY A 9 -14.94 10.99 -9.57
N ASN A 10 -13.65 10.67 -9.41
CA ASN A 10 -12.75 11.24 -8.41
C ASN A 10 -11.50 11.80 -9.10
N SER A 11 -11.10 13.03 -8.78
CA SER A 11 -9.87 13.65 -9.31
C SER A 11 -8.61 12.89 -8.91
N ASN A 12 -8.62 12.22 -7.75
CA ASN A 12 -7.50 11.39 -7.27
C ASN A 12 -7.40 10.02 -7.96
N ALA A 13 -8.40 9.62 -8.74
CA ALA A 13 -8.38 8.35 -9.47
C ALA A 13 -7.62 8.46 -10.81
N TRP A 14 -7.19 9.67 -11.20
CA TRP A 14 -6.38 9.89 -12.38
C TRP A 14 -4.92 9.53 -12.10
N SER A 15 -4.58 8.26 -12.33
CA SER A 15 -3.20 7.82 -12.39
C SER A 15 -2.47 8.46 -13.59
N PRO A 16 -1.13 8.56 -13.54
CA PRO A 16 -0.30 9.13 -14.61
C PRO A 16 -0.62 8.60 -16.02
N GLU A 17 -0.80 7.30 -16.14
CA GLU A 17 -1.14 6.57 -17.36
C GLU A 17 -2.54 6.95 -17.87
N LEU A 18 -3.50 7.15 -16.97
CA LEU A 18 -4.83 7.64 -17.32
C LEU A 18 -4.78 9.10 -17.78
N LEU A 19 -3.94 9.93 -17.15
CA LEU A 19 -3.72 11.33 -17.58
C LEU A 19 -3.09 11.40 -18.99
N LEU A 20 -2.07 10.59 -19.28
CA LEU A 20 -1.46 10.49 -20.60
C LEU A 20 -2.44 9.99 -21.67
N SER A 21 -3.35 9.08 -21.31
CA SER A 21 -4.40 8.62 -22.22
C SER A 21 -5.43 9.72 -22.55
N LYS A 22 -5.71 10.63 -21.60
CA LYS A 22 -6.63 11.75 -21.76
C LYS A 22 -6.12 12.82 -22.74
N THR A 23 -4.81 13.07 -22.77
CA THR A 23 -4.18 14.11 -23.60
C THR A 23 -3.97 13.70 -25.07
N ARG A 24 -4.42 12.50 -25.48
CA ARG A 24 -4.17 11.92 -26.83
C ARG A 24 -2.69 11.81 -27.19
N GLU A 25 -1.79 11.73 -26.21
CA GLU A 25 -0.40 11.30 -26.40
C GLU A 25 -0.33 9.77 -26.59
N HIS A 26 -1.22 9.23 -27.43
CA HIS A 26 -1.28 7.80 -27.78
C HIS A 26 -0.05 7.32 -28.56
N GLN A 27 0.90 8.22 -28.86
CA GLN A 27 2.14 7.88 -29.57
C GLN A 27 3.18 7.20 -28.67
N LEU A 28 3.02 7.22 -27.34
CA LEU A 28 4.00 6.69 -26.39
C LEU A 28 3.56 5.40 -25.68
N VAL A 29 2.28 5.04 -25.73
CA VAL A 29 1.81 3.76 -25.18
C VAL A 29 1.96 2.71 -26.27
N ALA A 30 2.91 1.78 -26.09
CA ALA A 30 3.10 0.68 -27.03
C ALA A 30 1.76 -0.02 -27.31
N GLN A 31 1.46 -0.30 -28.58
CA GLN A 31 0.18 -0.89 -29.03
C GLN A 31 -0.19 -2.24 -28.38
N ASN A 32 0.70 -2.82 -27.57
CA ASN A 32 0.51 -4.10 -26.89
C ASN A 32 0.16 -3.97 -25.38
N VAL A 33 -0.12 -2.77 -24.87
CA VAL A 33 -0.52 -2.59 -23.46
C VAL A 33 -2.01 -2.83 -23.31
N ASN A 34 -2.39 -3.92 -22.65
CA ASN A 34 -3.78 -4.24 -22.33
C ASN A 34 -4.34 -3.18 -21.35
N LEU A 35 -5.56 -2.69 -21.56
CA LEU A 35 -6.24 -1.77 -20.63
C LEU A 35 -6.23 -2.31 -19.19
N LEU A 36 -6.37 -3.64 -19.00
CA LEU A 36 -6.23 -4.28 -17.69
C LEU A 36 -4.90 -3.92 -17.01
N SER A 37 -3.78 -3.97 -17.73
CA SER A 37 -2.47 -3.63 -17.18
C SER A 37 -2.28 -2.14 -16.83
N ILE A 38 -3.08 -1.25 -17.42
CA ILE A 38 -3.14 0.19 -17.06
C ILE A 38 -3.95 0.37 -15.76
N TYR A 39 -5.03 -0.39 -15.59
CA TYR A 39 -5.90 -0.30 -14.41
C TYR A 39 -5.35 -1.05 -13.19
N ASP A 40 -4.58 -2.12 -13.36
CA ASP A 40 -4.13 -3.02 -12.27
C ASP A 40 -3.39 -2.28 -11.13
N LYS A 41 -2.73 -1.15 -11.42
CA LYS A 41 -2.04 -0.32 -10.41
C LYS A 41 -2.62 1.08 -10.27
N SER A 42 -3.70 1.40 -10.98
CA SER A 42 -4.38 2.70 -10.89
C SER A 42 -5.14 2.83 -9.56
N ASP A 43 -5.75 1.74 -9.07
CA ASP A 43 -6.45 1.77 -7.78
C ASP A 43 -5.48 1.99 -6.61
N LEU A 44 -4.33 1.32 -6.64
CA LEU A 44 -3.29 1.49 -5.64
C LEU A 44 -2.69 2.91 -5.66
N TYR A 45 -2.54 3.47 -6.86
CA TYR A 45 -2.16 4.86 -7.03
C TYR A 45 -3.18 5.80 -6.38
N ALA A 46 -4.47 5.58 -6.64
CA ALA A 46 -5.54 6.39 -6.08
C ALA A 46 -5.57 6.32 -4.55
N ILE A 47 -5.36 5.12 -3.97
CA ILE A 47 -5.21 4.93 -2.53
C ILE A 47 -4.01 5.74 -2.01
N GLY A 48 -2.86 5.64 -2.65
CA GLY A 48 -1.67 6.42 -2.30
C GLY A 48 -1.94 7.92 -2.35
N SER A 49 -2.53 8.42 -3.44
CA SER A 49 -2.87 9.83 -3.63
C SER A 49 -3.85 10.32 -2.56
N MET A 50 -4.83 9.50 -2.18
CA MET A 50 -5.76 9.80 -1.09
C MET A 50 -5.02 9.98 0.24
N PHE A 51 -4.08 9.10 0.59
CA PHE A 51 -3.27 9.27 1.80
C PHE A 51 -2.41 10.52 1.75
N TYR A 52 -1.79 10.84 0.60
CA TYR A 52 -1.04 12.08 0.44
C TYR A 52 -1.92 13.33 0.68
N ASN A 53 -3.14 13.34 0.12
CA ASN A 53 -4.10 14.41 0.32
C ASN A 53 -4.53 14.57 1.80
N ILE A 54 -4.67 13.46 2.53
CA ILE A 54 -5.02 13.49 3.96
C ILE A 54 -3.85 13.92 4.85
N LEU A 55 -2.62 13.50 4.51
CA LEU A 55 -1.46 13.59 5.39
C LEU A 55 -0.60 14.84 5.17
N LEU A 56 -0.68 15.47 4.01
CA LEU A 56 0.11 16.66 3.69
C LEU A 56 -0.64 17.96 4.03
N PRO A 57 0.10 19.05 4.33
CA PRO A 57 -0.47 20.38 4.35
C PRO A 57 -1.12 20.71 3.00
N THR A 58 -2.27 21.38 3.03
CA THR A 58 -3.09 21.70 1.85
C THR A 58 -2.28 22.35 0.72
N GLU A 59 -1.38 23.27 1.05
CA GLU A 59 -0.57 23.98 0.06
C GLU A 59 0.47 23.07 -0.62
N VAL A 60 0.96 22.06 0.09
CA VAL A 60 1.93 21.09 -0.44
C VAL A 60 1.20 20.07 -1.32
N ASP A 61 0.05 19.57 -0.88
CA ASP A 61 -0.78 18.67 -1.69
C ASP A 61 -1.21 19.36 -2.98
N GLN A 62 -1.75 20.58 -2.93
CA GLN A 62 -2.18 21.33 -4.13
C GLN A 62 -1.05 21.46 -5.16
N LYS A 63 0.17 21.84 -4.73
CA LYS A 63 1.33 21.91 -5.62
C LYS A 63 1.66 20.57 -6.26
N PHE A 64 1.56 19.49 -5.50
CA PHE A 64 1.81 18.15 -6.02
C PHE A 64 0.70 17.72 -7.00
N GLN A 65 -0.58 18.01 -6.72
CA GLN A 65 -1.67 17.76 -7.66
C GLN A 65 -1.48 18.52 -8.97
N GLU A 66 -1.15 19.82 -8.92
CA GLU A 66 -0.86 20.63 -10.10
C GLU A 66 0.34 20.09 -10.90
N LEU A 67 1.38 19.62 -10.22
CA LEU A 67 2.54 19.00 -10.86
C LEU A 67 2.13 17.74 -11.63
N LYS A 68 1.36 16.85 -11.00
CA LYS A 68 0.91 15.58 -11.61
C LYS A 68 0.10 15.83 -12.88
N GLU A 69 -0.79 16.82 -12.85
CA GLU A 69 -1.60 17.19 -14.02
C GLU A 69 -0.76 17.79 -15.15
N ARG A 70 0.24 18.62 -14.84
CA ARG A 70 1.11 19.26 -15.85
C ARG A 70 2.19 18.32 -16.39
N ASN A 71 2.69 17.41 -15.56
CA ASN A 71 3.74 16.47 -15.88
C ASN A 71 3.42 15.09 -15.30
N PRO A 72 2.65 14.25 -16.02
CA PRO A 72 2.38 12.87 -15.60
C PRO A 72 3.63 11.98 -15.52
N THR A 73 4.76 12.41 -16.09
CA THR A 73 6.05 11.69 -16.06
C THR A 73 7.00 12.18 -14.95
N TYR A 74 6.47 12.74 -13.87
CA TYR A 74 7.25 13.19 -12.71
C TYR A 74 8.11 12.05 -12.12
N THR A 75 9.19 12.39 -11.45
CA THR A 75 10.14 11.44 -10.88
C THR A 75 9.90 11.24 -9.38
N THR A 76 10.53 10.23 -8.81
CA THR A 76 10.46 9.96 -7.37
C THR A 76 10.93 11.14 -6.52
N GLN A 77 11.80 12.01 -7.04
CA GLN A 77 12.30 13.19 -6.35
C GLN A 77 11.25 14.30 -6.22
N ASP A 78 10.27 14.31 -7.12
CA ASP A 78 9.19 15.29 -7.13
C ASP A 78 8.06 14.94 -6.14
N ILE A 79 8.06 13.71 -5.61
CA ILE A 79 7.08 13.26 -4.63
C ILE A 79 7.40 13.93 -3.28
N PRO A 80 6.45 14.68 -2.68
CA PRO A 80 6.68 15.37 -1.42
C PRO A 80 6.96 14.39 -0.28
N GLU A 81 7.79 14.83 0.67
CA GLU A 81 8.09 14.07 1.87
C GLU A 81 6.90 14.10 2.85
N LEU A 82 6.57 12.92 3.40
CA LEU A 82 5.49 12.77 4.35
C LEU A 82 5.91 13.19 5.78
N PRO A 83 4.97 13.60 6.64
CA PRO A 83 5.25 14.12 7.99
C PRO A 83 6.20 13.26 8.81
N VAL A 84 7.11 13.89 9.58
CA VAL A 84 8.16 13.21 10.37
C VAL A 84 7.62 12.22 11.40
N GLN A 85 6.38 12.39 11.85
CA GLN A 85 5.71 11.57 12.85
C GLN A 85 5.32 10.18 12.32
N LEU A 86 5.24 10.00 11.00
CA LEU A 86 4.93 8.71 10.40
C LEU A 86 6.14 7.78 10.43
N SER A 87 5.90 6.50 10.68
CA SER A 87 6.96 5.49 10.63
C SER A 87 7.56 5.41 9.23
N ARG A 88 8.85 5.06 9.16
CA ARG A 88 9.58 4.94 7.89
C ARG A 88 8.90 3.94 6.94
N GLY A 89 8.39 2.83 7.46
CA GLY A 89 7.67 1.83 6.67
C GLY A 89 6.46 2.40 5.94
N ILE A 90 5.63 3.20 6.62
CA ILE A 90 4.46 3.84 6.01
C ILE A 90 4.88 4.83 4.94
N LYS A 91 5.92 5.62 5.17
CA LYS A 91 6.43 6.57 4.16
C LYS A 91 6.91 5.87 2.91
N VAL A 92 7.68 4.79 3.07
CA VAL A 92 8.17 4.00 1.94
C VAL A 92 6.99 3.39 1.19
N LEU A 93 6.04 2.76 1.88
CA LEU A 93 4.85 2.19 1.26
C LEU A 93 4.11 3.23 0.41
N LEU A 94 3.68 4.33 1.02
CA LEU A 94 2.87 5.35 0.36
C LEU A 94 3.61 5.99 -0.82
N ARG A 95 4.92 6.25 -0.69
CA ARG A 95 5.74 6.78 -1.79
C ARG A 95 5.78 5.83 -2.98
N ASN A 96 5.91 4.52 -2.74
CA ASN A 96 5.90 3.54 -3.82
C ASN A 96 4.52 3.41 -4.49
N LEU A 97 3.41 3.74 -3.81
CA LEU A 97 2.08 3.73 -4.43
C LEU A 97 1.87 4.90 -5.40
N VAL A 98 2.50 6.05 -5.15
CA VAL A 98 2.33 7.27 -5.94
C VAL A 98 3.45 7.52 -6.97
N CYS A 99 4.26 6.50 -7.28
CA CYS A 99 5.23 6.57 -8.37
C CYS A 99 4.53 6.77 -9.72
N SER A 100 5.14 7.58 -10.61
CA SER A 100 4.57 7.87 -11.93
C SER A 100 4.50 6.61 -12.79
N SER A 101 5.61 5.87 -12.89
CA SER A 101 5.69 4.64 -13.66
C SER A 101 4.93 3.48 -12.99
N PRO A 102 4.06 2.76 -13.73
CA PRO A 102 3.47 1.51 -13.24
C PRO A 102 4.50 0.43 -12.89
N SER A 103 5.68 0.42 -13.53
CA SER A 103 6.73 -0.57 -13.23
C SER A 103 7.25 -0.44 -11.81
N ASP A 104 7.30 0.79 -11.30
CA ASP A 104 7.92 1.13 -10.02
C ASP A 104 6.89 1.10 -8.88
N ARG A 105 5.60 1.06 -9.23
CA ARG A 105 4.51 0.90 -8.26
C ARG A 105 4.42 -0.52 -7.75
N LEU A 106 4.06 -0.65 -6.48
CA LEU A 106 3.70 -1.96 -5.91
C LEU A 106 2.39 -2.44 -6.55
N ASP A 107 2.31 -3.73 -6.84
CA ASP A 107 1.02 -4.40 -7.08
C ASP A 107 0.30 -4.67 -5.75
N GLU A 108 -0.96 -5.10 -5.84
CA GLU A 108 -1.84 -5.25 -4.68
C GLU A 108 -1.33 -6.30 -3.71
N GLN A 109 -0.85 -7.43 -4.23
CA GLN A 109 -0.35 -8.54 -3.42
C GLN A 109 0.92 -8.13 -2.67
N THR A 110 1.84 -7.46 -3.36
CA THR A 110 3.07 -6.94 -2.76
C THR A 110 2.78 -5.84 -1.74
N ALA A 111 1.82 -4.95 -1.98
CA ALA A 111 1.41 -3.92 -1.02
C ALA A 111 0.78 -4.53 0.24
N LYS A 112 -0.12 -5.51 0.09
CA LYS A 112 -0.71 -6.27 1.20
C LYS A 112 0.36 -6.99 2.02
N LEU A 113 1.30 -7.65 1.35
CA LEU A 113 2.43 -8.31 2.01
C LEU A 113 3.31 -7.31 2.77
N PHE A 114 3.62 -6.16 2.16
CA PHE A 114 4.40 -5.10 2.81
C PHE A 114 3.72 -4.64 4.09
N VAL A 115 2.41 -4.32 4.03
CA VAL A 115 1.62 -3.88 5.19
C VAL A 115 1.55 -4.97 6.25
N GLY A 116 1.25 -6.21 5.87
CA GLY A 116 1.14 -7.32 6.81
C GLY A 116 2.45 -7.60 7.53
N VAL A 117 3.59 -7.59 6.83
CA VAL A 117 4.90 -7.73 7.47
C VAL A 117 5.23 -6.50 8.32
N LEU A 118 4.90 -5.28 7.88
CA LEU A 118 5.12 -4.07 8.67
C LEU A 118 4.36 -4.10 10.00
N LEU A 119 3.12 -4.60 10.01
CA LEU A 119 2.26 -4.63 11.19
C LEU A 119 2.53 -5.84 12.10
N PHE A 120 2.74 -7.01 11.51
CA PHE A 120 2.71 -8.31 12.21
C PHE A 120 4.07 -9.01 12.25
N SER A 121 5.16 -8.29 12.01
CA SER A 121 6.50 -8.84 12.28
C SER A 121 6.83 -8.82 13.77
N PRO A 122 7.69 -9.73 14.25
CA PRO A 122 8.18 -9.65 15.62
C PRO A 122 9.08 -8.42 15.82
N LYS A 123 8.81 -7.64 16.89
CA LYS A 123 9.61 -6.45 17.22
C LYS A 123 10.99 -6.76 17.80
N ASN A 124 11.13 -7.90 18.48
CA ASN A 124 12.33 -8.26 19.24
C ASN A 124 13.00 -9.55 18.76
N LYS A 125 12.74 -9.97 17.52
CA LYS A 125 13.29 -11.20 16.95
C LYS A 125 13.65 -10.97 15.50
N SER A 126 14.88 -11.32 15.12
CA SER A 126 15.29 -11.39 13.72
C SER A 126 15.05 -12.79 13.17
N PHE A 127 14.59 -12.87 11.92
CA PHE A 127 14.61 -14.10 11.15
C PHE A 127 15.93 -14.22 10.40
N SER A 128 16.59 -15.36 10.56
CA SER A 128 17.79 -15.76 9.81
C SER A 128 17.46 -16.77 8.72
N THR A 129 16.36 -17.53 8.88
CA THR A 129 15.92 -18.53 7.90
C THR A 129 14.40 -18.52 7.69
N ILE A 130 13.95 -19.18 6.62
CA ILE A 130 12.52 -19.32 6.29
C ILE A 130 11.81 -20.19 7.33
N GLU A 131 12.48 -21.23 7.86
CA GLU A 131 11.92 -22.12 8.88
C GLU A 131 11.55 -21.38 10.16
N GLU A 132 12.34 -20.36 10.54
CA GLU A 132 12.04 -19.54 11.72
C GLU A 132 10.76 -18.71 11.55
N VAL A 133 10.43 -18.32 10.31
CA VAL A 133 9.15 -17.67 9.97
C VAL A 133 8.00 -18.65 10.15
N GLY A 134 8.13 -19.89 9.67
CA GLY A 134 7.11 -20.93 9.83
C GLY A 134 6.84 -21.21 11.32
N VAL A 135 7.88 -21.33 12.13
CA VAL A 135 7.77 -21.50 13.59
C VAL A 135 7.09 -20.29 14.25
N TYR A 136 7.47 -19.08 13.84
CA TYR A 136 6.85 -17.85 14.35
C TYR A 136 5.37 -17.78 14.02
N ARG A 137 5.00 -17.99 12.75
CA ARG A 137 3.60 -17.98 12.30
C ARG A 137 2.77 -18.98 13.07
N HIS A 138 3.26 -20.21 13.19
CA HIS A 138 2.56 -21.25 13.94
C HIS A 138 2.36 -20.86 15.41
N SER A 139 3.41 -20.43 16.09
CA SER A 139 3.35 -19.98 17.49
C SER A 139 2.38 -18.80 17.67
N LYS A 140 2.42 -17.84 16.75
CA LYS A 140 1.56 -16.66 16.79
C LYS A 140 0.09 -17.00 16.55
N MET A 141 -0.21 -17.91 15.61
CA MET A 141 -1.56 -18.44 15.41
C MET A 141 -2.11 -19.12 16.65
N LEU A 142 -1.32 -19.94 17.35
CA LEU A 142 -1.75 -20.54 18.62
C LEU A 142 -2.04 -19.48 19.69
N SER A 143 -1.23 -18.43 19.76
CA SER A 143 -1.48 -17.30 20.67
C SER A 143 -2.76 -16.53 20.33
N LEU A 144 -3.14 -16.45 19.05
CA LEU A 144 -4.37 -15.77 18.62
C LEU A 144 -5.62 -16.59 18.94
N LEU A 145 -5.55 -17.93 18.83
CA LEU A 145 -6.65 -18.82 19.24
C LEU A 145 -7.02 -18.68 20.73
N GLY A 146 -6.07 -18.27 21.57
CA GLY A 146 -6.31 -18.01 22.99
C GLY A 146 -6.98 -16.66 23.29
N LYS A 147 -7.20 -15.79 22.30
CA LYS A 147 -7.83 -14.48 22.50
C LYS A 147 -9.36 -14.60 22.41
N ASP A 148 -10.05 -13.99 23.37
CA ASP A 148 -11.50 -14.02 23.45
C ASP A 148 -12.15 -13.00 22.49
N VAL A 149 -12.80 -13.49 21.44
CA VAL A 149 -13.41 -12.69 20.34
C VAL A 149 -14.83 -12.20 20.71
N ARG A 150 -15.34 -12.48 21.93
CA ARG A 150 -16.73 -12.20 22.32
C ARG A 150 -17.10 -10.71 22.47
N ILE A 151 -16.16 -9.79 22.26
CA ILE A 151 -16.33 -8.33 22.47
C ILE A 151 -17.14 -7.65 21.33
N LEU A 152 -17.30 -8.27 20.16
CA LEU A 152 -18.02 -7.66 19.02
C LEU A 152 -19.55 -7.56 19.17
N ARG A 153 -20.13 -8.05 20.27
CA ARG A 153 -21.60 -8.07 20.48
C ARG A 153 -22.12 -6.94 21.36
N THR A 154 -21.26 -6.05 21.84
CA THR A 154 -21.68 -4.90 22.65
C THR A 154 -22.12 -3.72 21.76
N PRO A 155 -23.41 -3.31 21.83
CA PRO A 155 -23.80 -2.02 21.28
C PRO A 155 -23.04 -0.92 22.02
N ASN A 156 -22.46 0.04 21.28
CA ASN A 156 -21.62 1.15 21.78
C ASN A 156 -20.16 0.80 22.15
N ALA A 157 -19.58 -0.24 21.54
CA ALA A 157 -18.15 -0.50 21.69
C ALA A 157 -17.29 0.71 21.28
N THR A 158 -16.28 1.05 22.08
CA THR A 158 -15.34 2.13 21.74
C THR A 158 -14.40 1.71 20.61
N PHE A 159 -13.72 2.67 19.98
CA PHE A 159 -12.73 2.38 18.94
C PHE A 159 -11.63 1.43 19.46
N GLU A 160 -11.17 1.63 20.68
CA GLU A 160 -10.15 0.79 21.32
C GLU A 160 -10.67 -0.64 21.55
N GLU A 161 -11.95 -0.80 21.89
CA GLU A 161 -12.58 -2.11 22.06
C GLU A 161 -12.73 -2.85 20.73
N ILE A 162 -13.08 -2.12 19.66
CA ILE A 162 -13.14 -2.66 18.30
C ILE A 162 -11.73 -3.07 17.85
N GLN A 163 -10.73 -2.21 18.04
CA GLN A 163 -9.34 -2.49 17.66
C GLN A 163 -8.81 -3.77 18.32
N ARG A 164 -9.14 -3.99 19.61
CA ARG A 164 -8.73 -5.20 20.35
C ARG A 164 -9.24 -6.50 19.75
N VAL A 165 -10.28 -6.46 18.92
CA VAL A 165 -10.81 -7.65 18.22
C VAL A 165 -10.36 -7.71 16.77
N VAL A 166 -10.46 -6.59 16.05
CA VAL A 166 -10.17 -6.52 14.61
C VAL A 166 -8.69 -6.77 14.34
N GLU A 167 -7.78 -6.24 15.16
CA GLU A 167 -6.34 -6.42 14.95
C GLU A 167 -5.92 -7.91 15.02
N PRO A 168 -6.35 -8.70 16.03
CA PRO A 168 -6.17 -10.16 16.03
C PRO A 168 -6.75 -10.89 14.81
N GLU A 169 -7.92 -10.48 14.32
CA GLU A 169 -8.56 -11.11 13.16
C GLU A 169 -7.78 -10.83 11.86
N LEU A 170 -7.35 -9.57 11.67
CA LEU A 170 -6.49 -9.18 10.55
C LEU A 170 -5.13 -9.88 10.62
N GLU A 171 -4.55 -10.00 11.81
CA GLU A 171 -3.30 -10.72 12.03
C GLU A 171 -3.47 -12.20 11.68
N ALA A 172 -4.54 -12.85 12.15
CA ALA A 172 -4.82 -14.26 11.85
C ALA A 172 -5.06 -14.50 10.36
N ASP A 173 -5.82 -13.63 9.69
CA ASP A 173 -6.06 -13.72 8.24
C ASP A 173 -4.75 -13.59 7.46
N PHE A 174 -3.93 -12.59 7.78
CA PHE A 174 -2.63 -12.42 7.14
C PHE A 174 -1.72 -13.62 7.37
N LEU A 175 -1.56 -14.05 8.63
CA LEU A 175 -0.68 -15.16 8.99
C LEU A 175 -1.19 -16.51 8.49
N THR A 176 -2.45 -16.66 8.10
CA THR A 176 -2.98 -17.89 7.48
C THR A 176 -2.66 -17.92 5.99
N ASN A 177 -2.81 -16.78 5.29
CA ASN A 177 -2.72 -16.72 3.83
C ASN A 177 -1.31 -16.48 3.28
N VAL A 178 -0.41 -15.90 4.07
CA VAL A 178 0.97 -15.61 3.62
C VAL A 178 1.80 -16.88 3.47
N MET A 179 2.74 -16.90 2.51
CA MET A 179 3.72 -17.98 2.38
C MET A 179 5.01 -17.63 3.12
N ASP A 180 5.63 -18.61 3.79
CA ASP A 180 6.86 -18.39 4.57
C ASP A 180 7.99 -17.71 3.78
N PRO A 181 8.30 -18.13 2.52
CA PRO A 181 9.34 -17.48 1.73
C PRO A 181 9.01 -16.01 1.43
N SER A 182 7.75 -15.72 1.05
CA SER A 182 7.31 -14.35 0.74
C SER A 182 7.40 -13.44 1.96
N PHE A 183 6.96 -13.93 3.12
CA PHE A 183 7.12 -13.21 4.39
C PHE A 183 8.59 -12.96 4.67
N PHE A 184 9.45 -13.99 4.62
CA PHE A 184 10.87 -13.87 4.93
C PHE A 184 11.58 -12.85 4.03
N HIS A 185 11.34 -12.90 2.72
CA HIS A 185 11.93 -11.96 1.77
C HIS A 185 11.46 -10.52 2.00
N MET A 186 10.16 -10.32 2.25
CA MET A 186 9.64 -8.99 2.57
C MET A 186 10.19 -8.49 3.91
N TYR A 187 10.24 -9.34 4.94
CA TYR A 187 10.82 -9.02 6.24
C TYR A 187 12.26 -8.52 6.10
N ASN A 188 13.11 -9.26 5.40
CA ASN A 188 14.50 -8.88 5.17
C ASN A 188 14.62 -7.57 4.38
N ARG A 189 13.75 -7.36 3.38
CA ARG A 189 13.66 -6.09 2.64
C ARG A 189 13.33 -4.94 3.58
N LEU A 190 12.34 -5.10 4.46
CA LEU A 190 11.94 -4.06 5.41
C LEU A 190 13.02 -3.80 6.47
N CYS A 191 13.74 -4.83 6.94
CA CYS A 191 14.91 -4.67 7.80
C CYS A 191 16.01 -3.86 7.11
N ALA A 192 16.35 -4.20 5.87
CA ALA A 192 17.37 -3.47 5.09
C ALA A 192 16.99 -2.00 4.87
N LEU A 193 15.68 -1.72 4.73
CA LEU A 193 15.14 -0.38 4.63
C LEU A 193 14.90 0.28 6.00
N LYS A 194 15.24 -0.37 7.12
CA LYS A 194 14.99 0.12 8.49
C LYS A 194 13.54 0.53 8.74
N CYS A 195 12.61 -0.27 8.22
CA CYS A 195 11.17 0.00 8.30
C CYS A 195 10.49 -0.68 9.50
N LEU A 196 11.18 -1.60 10.18
CA LEU A 196 10.66 -2.37 11.32
C LEU A 196 11.19 -1.88 12.69
N GLU A 197 11.76 -0.67 12.74
CA GLU A 197 12.26 -0.03 13.97
C GLU A 197 11.12 0.53 14.85
#